data_AF-A0A813F611-F1
#
_entry.id   AF-A0A813F611-F1
#
_cell.length_a   1.000
_cell.length_b   1.000
_cell.length_c   1.000
_cell.angle_alpha   90.00
_cell.angle_beta   90.00
_cell.angle_gamma   90.00
#
_symmetry.space_group_name_H-M   'P 1'
#
loop_
_entity.id
_entity.type
_entity.pdbx_description
1 polymer ?
#
loop_
_entity_poly.entity_id
_entity_poly.type
_entity_poly.pdbx_seq_one_letter_code
_entity_poly.pdbx_strand_id
1 'polypeptide(L)'
;DCTSIADQSDQLFETFQTRYWKPLGSTLDRLMVVVSTYYNFLRLRRFFREEGTPFCSVFEYSSNQALSHARRQFYHGERRLMLVTERFLWYRRYRLKGADSVLFYGTPETPEIYEEVLGATRVPSQCNSMCLFTKYDGFALERVVGNERAKKMLVSEPGKVFVYS
;
A
#
# COMPACT_ATOMS: atom_id res chain seq x y z
N ASP A 1 7.49 18.48 -3.98
CA ASP A 1 6.08 18.92 -4.09
C ASP A 1 5.55 18.55 -5.44
N CYS A 2 4.38 17.91 -5.48
CA CYS A 2 3.75 17.57 -6.75
C CYS A 2 3.18 18.83 -7.41
N THR A 3 3.77 19.28 -8.51
CA THR A 3 3.39 20.53 -9.20
C THR A 3 2.22 20.35 -10.15
N SER A 4 2.08 19.16 -10.76
CA SER A 4 1.00 18.81 -11.68
C SER A 4 0.43 17.43 -11.38
N ILE A 5 -0.78 17.15 -11.85
CA ILE A 5 -1.38 15.80 -11.71
C ILE A 5 -0.60 14.73 -12.49
N ALA A 6 0.05 15.12 -13.59
CA ALA A 6 0.86 14.20 -14.40
C ALA A 6 2.08 13.69 -13.61
N ASP A 7 2.68 14.56 -12.79
CA ASP A 7 3.88 14.25 -12.02
C ASP A 7 3.58 13.47 -10.72
N GLN A 8 2.30 13.28 -10.37
CA GLN A 8 1.87 12.66 -9.11
C GLN A 8 2.46 11.27 -8.92
N SER A 9 2.39 10.44 -9.97
CA SER A 9 2.92 9.08 -9.95
C SER A 9 4.44 9.06 -9.76
N ASP A 10 5.16 9.99 -10.39
CA ASP A 10 6.62 10.08 -10.31
C ASP A 10 7.08 10.54 -8.92
N GLN A 11 6.49 11.60 -8.39
CA GLN A 11 6.77 12.08 -7.03
C GLN A 11 6.46 11.02 -5.97
N LEU A 12 5.35 10.30 -6.13
CA LEU A 12 4.95 9.22 -5.21
C LEU A 12 5.97 8.08 -5.24
N PHE A 13 6.46 7.73 -6.44
CA PHE A 13 7.46 6.69 -6.61
C PHE A 13 8.82 7.08 -6.05
N GLU A 14 9.28 8.31 -6.31
CA GLU A 14 10.51 8.85 -5.73
C GLU A 14 10.44 8.86 -4.20
N THR A 15 9.32 9.33 -3.64
CA THR A 15 9.08 9.34 -2.20
C THR A 15 9.09 7.92 -1.63
N PHE A 16 8.43 6.98 -2.31
CA PHE A 16 8.45 5.58 -1.92
C PHE A 16 9.87 5.04 -1.90
N GLN A 17 10.67 5.24 -2.94
CA GLN A 17 12.04 4.72 -2.99
C GLN A 17 12.94 5.33 -1.91
N THR A 18 12.91 6.66 -1.78
CA THR A 18 13.85 7.41 -0.94
C THR A 18 13.46 7.42 0.54
N ARG A 19 12.17 7.65 0.84
CA ARG A 19 11.69 7.88 2.21
C ARG A 19 11.05 6.68 2.88
N TYR A 20 10.57 5.71 2.10
CA TYR A 20 9.96 4.51 2.66
C TYR A 20 10.82 3.25 2.44
N TRP A 21 11.10 2.90 1.19
CA TRP A 21 11.70 1.62 0.82
C TRP A 21 13.13 1.48 1.32
N LYS A 22 14.04 2.38 0.95
CA LYS A 22 15.44 2.35 1.39
C LYS A 22 15.58 2.34 2.93
N PRO A 23 14.96 3.26 3.69
CA PRO A 23 15.16 3.32 5.14
C PRO A 23 14.40 2.27 5.95
N LEU A 24 13.26 1.76 5.44
CA LEU A 24 12.37 0.91 6.22
C LEU A 24 11.87 -0.30 5.43
N GLY A 25 11.23 -0.09 4.28
CA GLY A 25 10.54 -1.15 3.54
C GLY A 25 11.44 -2.33 3.15
N SER A 26 12.73 -2.07 2.88
CA SER A 26 13.70 -3.07 2.47
C SER A 26 14.09 -4.06 3.58
N THR A 27 13.85 -3.72 4.85
CA THR A 27 14.15 -4.57 6.02
C THR A 27 12.92 -5.23 6.62
N LEU A 28 11.71 -4.84 6.19
CA LEU A 28 10.47 -5.41 6.70
C LEU A 28 10.23 -6.81 6.14
N ASP A 29 9.77 -7.69 7.02
CA ASP A 29 9.16 -8.96 6.66
C ASP A 29 7.64 -8.86 6.70
N ARG A 30 6.97 -9.73 5.92
CA ARG A 30 5.50 -9.81 5.86
C ARG A 30 4.85 -8.45 5.56
N LEU A 31 5.45 -7.70 4.65
CA LEU A 31 4.97 -6.42 4.16
C LEU A 31 3.91 -6.63 3.07
N MET A 32 2.71 -6.12 3.29
CA MET A 32 1.69 -5.98 2.25
C MET A 32 1.72 -4.56 1.69
N VAL A 33 1.88 -4.44 0.37
CA VAL A 33 1.78 -3.15 -0.34
C VAL A 33 0.48 -3.15 -1.12
N VAL A 34 -0.48 -2.35 -0.68
CA VAL A 34 -1.76 -2.13 -1.38
C VAL A 34 -1.62 -0.93 -2.29
N VAL A 35 -1.88 -1.12 -3.58
CA VAL A 35 -1.67 -0.10 -4.61
C VAL A 35 -3.00 0.31 -5.22
N SER A 36 -3.30 1.61 -5.18
CA SER A 36 -4.58 2.13 -5.66
C SER A 36 -4.75 2.01 -7.17
N THR A 37 -3.68 2.20 -7.96
CA THR A 37 -3.76 2.16 -9.43
C THR A 37 -2.95 1.01 -10.03
N TYR A 38 -3.48 0.39 -11.10
CA TYR A 38 -2.80 -0.69 -11.81
C TYR A 38 -1.48 -0.23 -12.45
N TYR A 39 -1.40 1.03 -12.89
CA TYR A 39 -0.18 1.63 -13.41
C TYR A 39 0.95 1.63 -12.37
N ASN A 40 0.67 2.13 -11.15
CA ASN A 40 1.63 2.12 -10.06
C ASN A 40 2.00 0.69 -9.63
N PHE A 41 1.04 -0.23 -9.69
CA PHE A 41 1.30 -1.64 -9.42
C PHE A 41 2.33 -2.21 -10.40
N LEU A 42 2.19 -1.97 -11.70
CA LEU A 42 3.17 -2.42 -12.70
C LEU A 42 4.55 -1.81 -12.46
N ARG A 43 4.59 -0.52 -12.10
CA ARG A 43 5.84 0.19 -11.77
C ARG A 43 6.55 -0.41 -10.57
N LEU A 44 5.83 -0.64 -9.47
CA LEU A 44 6.36 -1.28 -8.26
C LEU A 44 6.78 -2.74 -8.51
N ARG A 45 5.99 -3.49 -9.29
CA ARG A 45 6.31 -4.86 -9.68
C ARG A 45 7.63 -4.93 -10.46
N ARG A 46 7.85 -3.97 -11.37
CA ARG A 46 9.11 -3.84 -12.10
C ARG A 46 10.24 -3.48 -11.15
N PHE A 47 10.05 -2.48 -10.30
CA PHE A 47 11.02 -2.06 -9.30
C PHE A 47 11.50 -3.21 -8.41
N PHE A 48 10.59 -3.97 -7.78
CA PHE A 48 10.99 -5.08 -6.92
C PHE A 48 11.70 -6.21 -7.67
N ARG A 49 11.40 -6.41 -8.95
CA ARG A 49 12.12 -7.38 -9.79
C ARG A 49 13.54 -6.92 -10.07
N GLU A 50 13.74 -5.63 -10.40
CA GLU A 50 15.05 -5.03 -10.65
C GLU A 50 15.90 -4.99 -9.36
N GLU A 51 15.28 -4.71 -8.21
CA GLU A 51 15.91 -4.76 -6.88
C GLU A 51 16.25 -6.20 -6.43
N GLY A 52 15.74 -7.23 -7.12
CA GLY A 52 15.91 -8.63 -6.72
C GLY A 52 15.17 -9.01 -5.44
N THR A 53 14.18 -8.22 -5.01
CA THR A 53 13.40 -8.48 -3.81
C THR A 53 12.40 -9.61 -4.05
N PRO A 54 12.39 -10.68 -3.24
CA PRO A 54 11.38 -11.73 -3.36
C PRO A 54 9.98 -11.22 -2.98
N PHE A 55 9.05 -11.22 -3.94
CA PHE A 55 7.65 -10.86 -3.70
C PHE A 55 6.68 -11.82 -4.40
N CYS A 56 5.44 -11.82 -3.91
CA CYS A 56 4.29 -12.37 -4.61
C CYS A 56 3.32 -11.24 -4.97
N SER A 57 2.47 -11.45 -5.97
CA SER A 57 1.53 -10.43 -6.41
C SER A 57 0.12 -10.99 -6.53
N VAL A 58 -0.87 -10.19 -6.13
CA VAL A 58 -2.29 -10.51 -6.16
C VAL A 58 -3.02 -9.35 -6.81
N PHE A 59 -3.64 -9.58 -7.96
CA PHE A 59 -4.31 -8.54 -8.74
C PHE A 59 -5.50 -9.14 -9.49
N GLU A 60 -6.36 -8.28 -10.04
CA GLU A 60 -7.66 -8.62 -10.61
C GLU A 60 -7.62 -9.71 -11.69
N TYR A 61 -6.54 -9.75 -12.50
CA TYR A 61 -6.34 -10.72 -13.58
C TYR A 61 -5.62 -12.01 -13.13
N SER A 62 -5.32 -12.15 -11.84
CA SER A 62 -4.68 -13.38 -11.32
C SER A 62 -5.64 -14.57 -11.37
N SER A 63 -5.17 -15.71 -11.85
CA SER A 63 -5.92 -16.97 -11.80
C SER A 63 -6.10 -17.45 -10.35
N ASN A 64 -7.16 -18.23 -10.09
CA ASN A 64 -7.41 -18.76 -8.74
C ASN A 64 -6.25 -19.61 -8.20
N GLN A 65 -5.56 -20.33 -9.08
CA GLN A 65 -4.37 -21.09 -8.72
C GLN A 65 -3.23 -20.15 -8.29
N ALA A 66 -2.93 -19.11 -9.09
CA ALA A 66 -1.88 -18.13 -8.76
C ALA A 66 -2.19 -17.39 -7.44
N LEU A 67 -3.45 -17.01 -7.24
CA LEU A 67 -3.93 -16.40 -5.99
C LEU A 67 -3.72 -17.30 -4.79
N SER A 68 -4.09 -18.58 -4.90
CA SER A 68 -3.95 -19.55 -3.81
C SER A 68 -2.48 -19.78 -3.45
N HIS A 69 -1.61 -19.91 -4.46
CA HIS A 69 -0.17 -20.03 -4.24
C HIS A 69 0.43 -18.77 -3.59
N ALA A 70 0.17 -17.58 -4.13
CA ALA A 70 0.71 -16.33 -3.60
C ALA A 70 0.29 -16.10 -2.14
N ARG A 71 -0.99 -16.33 -1.82
CA ARG A 71 -1.52 -16.24 -0.46
C ARG A 71 -0.84 -17.21 0.50
N ARG A 72 -0.67 -18.46 0.08
CA ARG A 72 0.00 -19.49 0.90
C ARG A 72 1.44 -19.08 1.20
N GLN A 73 2.20 -18.70 0.17
CA GLN A 73 3.60 -18.30 0.32
C GLN A 73 3.75 -17.12 1.28
N PHE A 74 2.91 -16.10 1.14
CA PHE A 74 2.95 -14.94 2.04
C PHE A 74 2.52 -15.28 3.47
N TYR A 75 1.45 -16.07 3.63
CA TYR A 75 0.98 -16.50 4.95
C TYR A 75 2.06 -17.27 5.73
N HIS A 76 2.79 -18.18 5.07
CA HIS A 76 3.90 -18.91 5.69
C HIS A 76 5.21 -18.11 5.78
N GLY A 77 5.30 -16.93 5.16
CA GLY A 77 6.50 -16.09 5.18
C GLY A 77 7.57 -16.53 4.17
N GLU A 78 7.26 -17.42 3.24
CA GLU A 78 8.15 -17.82 2.14
C GLU A 78 8.44 -16.64 1.19
N ARG A 79 7.49 -15.71 1.10
CA ARG A 79 7.65 -14.42 0.42
C ARG A 79 7.42 -13.32 1.44
N ARG A 80 8.44 -12.49 1.65
CA ARG A 80 8.38 -11.39 2.62
C ARG A 80 7.46 -10.25 2.18
N LEU A 81 7.19 -10.12 0.87
CA LEU A 81 6.39 -9.03 0.32
C LEU A 81 5.22 -9.57 -0.51
N MET A 82 4.04 -8.98 -0.30
CA MET A 82 2.87 -9.16 -1.16
C MET A 82 2.47 -7.82 -1.77
N LEU A 83 2.44 -7.75 -3.09
CA LEU A 83 1.94 -6.59 -3.84
C LEU A 83 0.50 -6.84 -4.26
N VAL A 84 -0.41 -5.95 -3.87
CA VAL A 84 -1.86 -6.12 -4.06
C VAL A 84 -2.44 -4.90 -4.77
N THR A 85 -3.35 -5.11 -5.73
CA THR A 85 -4.14 -4.00 -6.27
C THR A 85 -5.39 -3.76 -5.43
N GLU A 86 -5.72 -2.50 -5.21
CA GLU A 86 -6.98 -2.11 -4.54
C GLU A 86 -8.20 -2.66 -5.29
N ARG A 87 -8.16 -2.61 -6.63
CA ARG A 87 -9.18 -3.18 -7.52
C ARG A 87 -9.47 -4.65 -7.21
N PHE A 88 -8.44 -5.46 -6.91
CA PHE A 88 -8.62 -6.86 -6.53
C PHE A 88 -9.38 -7.00 -5.20
N LEU A 89 -9.01 -6.20 -4.19
CA LEU A 89 -9.63 -6.23 -2.87
C LEU A 89 -11.11 -5.86 -2.98
N TRP A 90 -11.41 -4.79 -3.72
CA TRP A 90 -12.78 -4.33 -3.95
C TRP A 90 -13.67 -5.39 -4.59
N TYR A 91 -13.24 -5.98 -5.72
CA TYR A 91 -14.11 -6.90 -6.47
C TYR A 91 -14.24 -8.27 -5.83
N ARG A 92 -13.17 -8.79 -5.22
CA ARG A 92 -13.15 -10.18 -4.74
C ARG A 92 -13.33 -10.32 -3.23
N ARG A 93 -13.20 -9.23 -2.46
CA ARG A 93 -13.36 -9.21 -1.00
C ARG A 93 -12.57 -10.31 -0.28
N TYR A 94 -11.36 -10.61 -0.78
CA TYR A 94 -10.49 -11.58 -0.13
C TYR A 94 -9.89 -10.98 1.14
N ARG A 95 -10.05 -11.67 2.27
CA ARG A 95 -9.32 -11.36 3.50
C ARG A 95 -7.89 -11.92 3.40
N LEU A 96 -6.97 -11.09 2.94
CA LEU A 96 -5.55 -11.43 2.82
C LEU A 96 -4.88 -11.40 4.19
N LYS A 97 -4.48 -12.57 4.70
CA LYS A 97 -3.87 -12.71 6.03
C LYS A 97 -2.36 -12.81 5.97
N GLY A 98 -1.72 -12.57 7.12
CA GLY A 98 -0.31 -12.86 7.34
C GLY A 98 0.64 -11.66 7.25
N ALA A 99 0.10 -10.46 7.05
CA ALA A 99 0.87 -9.22 7.10
C ALA A 99 1.11 -8.76 8.55
N ASP A 100 2.32 -8.27 8.79
CA ASP A 100 2.72 -7.56 10.03
C ASP A 100 2.86 -6.06 9.79
N SER A 101 3.09 -5.66 8.54
CA SER A 101 3.16 -4.26 8.13
C SER A 101 2.41 -4.06 6.83
N VAL A 102 1.72 -2.92 6.72
CA VAL A 102 0.91 -2.57 5.55
C VAL A 102 1.34 -1.19 5.06
N LEU A 103 1.65 -1.12 3.77
CA LEU A 103 1.84 0.14 3.05
C LEU A 103 0.67 0.33 2.08
N PHE A 104 -0.08 1.41 2.26
CA PHE A 104 -0.98 1.92 1.23
C PHE A 104 -0.18 2.87 0.32
N TYR A 105 0.07 2.42 -0.92
CA TYR A 105 0.71 3.20 -1.95
C TYR A 105 -0.36 3.98 -2.72
N GLY A 106 -0.58 5.20 -2.27
CA GLY A 106 -1.81 5.94 -2.55
C GLY A 106 -2.83 5.74 -1.44
N THR A 107 -3.70 6.73 -1.26
CA THR A 107 -4.79 6.62 -0.28
C THR A 107 -5.87 5.70 -0.84
N PRO A 108 -6.36 4.70 -0.06
CA PRO A 108 -7.49 3.89 -0.48
C PRO A 108 -8.68 4.76 -0.89
N GLU A 109 -9.34 4.42 -1.99
CA GLU A 109 -10.52 5.13 -2.45
C GLU A 109 -11.67 4.99 -1.46
N THR A 110 -11.74 3.86 -0.77
CA THR A 110 -12.83 3.51 0.14
C THR A 110 -12.30 3.13 1.53
N PRO A 111 -12.91 3.64 2.62
CA PRO A 111 -12.46 3.34 3.98
C PRO A 111 -12.59 1.85 4.32
N GLU A 112 -13.54 1.14 3.70
CA GLU A 112 -13.74 -0.30 3.89
C GLU A 112 -12.48 -1.09 3.53
N ILE A 113 -11.77 -0.72 2.46
CA ILE A 113 -10.52 -1.41 2.08
C ILE A 113 -9.44 -1.20 3.14
N TYR A 114 -9.34 0.01 3.70
CA TYR A 114 -8.41 0.31 4.77
C TYR A 114 -8.69 -0.56 6.00
N GLU A 115 -9.95 -0.60 6.44
CA GLU A 115 -10.39 -1.39 7.59
C GLU A 115 -10.25 -2.90 7.39
N GLU A 116 -10.67 -3.41 6.22
CA GLU A 116 -10.61 -4.84 5.90
C GLU A 116 -9.16 -5.36 5.85
N VAL A 117 -8.25 -4.58 5.26
CA VAL A 117 -6.83 -4.95 5.18
C VAL A 117 -6.21 -4.97 6.57
N LEU A 118 -6.40 -3.92 7.36
CA LEU A 118 -5.82 -3.85 8.71
C LEU A 118 -6.43 -4.88 9.66
N GLY A 119 -7.74 -5.11 9.57
CA GLY A 119 -8.43 -6.13 10.35
C GLY A 119 -8.08 -7.57 9.96
N ALA A 120 -7.48 -7.80 8.79
CA ALA A 120 -7.03 -9.12 8.32
C ALA A 120 -5.54 -9.39 8.60
N THR A 121 -4.80 -8.43 9.15
CA THR A 121 -3.40 -8.59 9.55
C THR A 121 -3.24 -9.68 10.61
N ARG A 122 -2.01 -10.15 10.83
CA ARG A 122 -1.75 -11.27 11.75
C ARG A 122 -2.13 -10.91 13.19
N VAL A 123 -1.73 -9.73 13.63
CA VAL A 123 -2.07 -9.17 14.94
C VAL A 123 -2.49 -7.70 14.71
N PRO A 124 -3.80 -7.43 14.56
CA PRO A 124 -4.29 -6.09 14.23
C PRO A 124 -3.80 -4.99 15.18
N SER A 125 -3.70 -5.30 16.48
CA SER A 125 -3.23 -4.34 17.49
C SER A 125 -1.73 -4.03 17.43
N GLN A 126 -0.95 -4.78 16.65
CA GLN A 126 0.51 -4.60 16.49
C GLN A 126 0.90 -4.32 15.03
N CYS A 127 -0.07 -4.13 14.14
CA CYS A 127 0.21 -3.88 12.74
C CYS A 127 0.72 -2.46 12.53
N ASN A 128 1.89 -2.32 11.92
CA ASN A 128 2.39 -1.02 11.45
C ASN A 128 1.76 -0.69 10.10
N SER A 129 0.94 0.36 10.03
CA SER A 129 0.36 0.83 8.77
C SER A 129 0.91 2.20 8.38
N MET A 130 1.28 2.36 7.11
CA MET A 130 1.66 3.65 6.53
C MET A 130 0.87 3.89 5.25
N CYS A 131 0.55 5.15 4.97
CA CYS A 131 -0.12 5.57 3.74
C CYS A 131 0.68 6.68 3.07
N LEU A 132 1.05 6.47 1.82
CA LEU A 132 1.65 7.51 0.98
C LEU A 132 0.54 8.23 0.24
N PHE A 133 0.55 9.56 0.29
CA PHE A 133 -0.45 10.39 -0.36
C PHE A 133 0.19 11.67 -0.89
N THR A 134 -0.53 12.31 -1.79
CA THR A 134 -0.20 13.60 -2.38
C THR A 134 -1.36 14.57 -2.15
N LYS A 135 -1.15 15.85 -2.47
CA LYS A 135 -2.21 16.87 -2.38
C LYS A 135 -3.45 16.56 -3.22
N TYR A 136 -3.31 15.73 -4.26
CA TYR A 136 -4.41 15.36 -5.16
C TYR A 136 -5.28 14.22 -4.59
N ASP A 137 -4.82 13.54 -3.54
CA ASP A 137 -5.56 12.46 -2.89
C ASP A 137 -6.52 12.97 -1.80
N GLY A 138 -6.74 14.29 -1.72
CA GLY A 138 -7.44 14.93 -0.60
C GLY A 138 -8.84 14.39 -0.34
N PHE A 139 -9.63 14.09 -1.37
CA PHE A 139 -10.95 13.50 -1.19
C PHE A 139 -10.90 12.05 -0.67
N ALA A 140 -9.93 11.26 -1.13
CA ALA A 140 -9.73 9.90 -0.62
C ALA A 140 -9.27 9.93 0.84
N LEU A 141 -8.36 10.85 1.15
CA LEU A 141 -7.86 11.07 2.51
C LEU A 141 -8.98 11.50 3.46
N GLU A 142 -9.84 12.43 3.05
CA GLU A 142 -11.00 12.87 3.83
C GLU A 142 -11.92 11.70 4.19
N ARG A 143 -12.14 10.73 3.28
CA ARG A 143 -12.98 9.56 3.55
C ARG A 143 -12.38 8.63 4.60
N VAL A 144 -11.05 8.55 4.69
CA VAL A 144 -10.35 7.66 5.63
C VAL A 144 -10.13 8.33 6.99
N VAL A 145 -9.65 9.57 7.02
CA VAL A 145 -9.26 10.26 8.27
C VAL A 145 -10.23 11.33 8.74
N GLY A 146 -11.25 11.65 7.96
CA GLY A 146 -12.19 12.73 8.20
C GLY A 146 -11.69 14.12 7.73
N ASN A 147 -12.62 15.06 7.60
CA ASN A 147 -12.40 16.38 7.01
C ASN A 147 -11.33 17.22 7.74
N GLU A 148 -11.45 17.34 9.07
CA GLU A 148 -10.55 18.20 9.85
C GLU A 148 -9.09 17.75 9.77
N ARG A 149 -8.86 16.44 9.81
CA ARG A 149 -7.51 15.86 9.77
C ARG A 149 -6.94 15.90 8.35
N ALA A 150 -7.75 15.57 7.35
CA ALA A 150 -7.34 15.66 5.96
C ALA A 150 -6.85 17.08 5.61
N LYS A 151 -7.58 18.12 6.03
CA LYS A 151 -7.13 19.52 5.86
C LYS A 151 -5.76 19.78 6.48
N LYS A 152 -5.53 19.33 7.72
CA LYS A 152 -4.23 19.51 8.41
C LYS A 152 -3.10 18.75 7.71
N MET A 153 -3.38 17.55 7.19
CA MET A 153 -2.41 16.74 6.46
C MET A 153 -2.05 17.35 5.11
N LEU A 154 -3.04 17.86 4.36
CA LEU A 154 -2.85 18.43 3.03
C LEU A 154 -2.09 19.77 3.04
N VAL A 155 -2.24 20.56 4.11
CA VAL A 155 -1.58 21.87 4.27
C VAL A 155 -0.15 21.72 4.81
N SER A 156 0.20 20.56 5.34
CA SER A 156 1.50 20.35 5.98
C SER A 156 2.64 20.25 4.98
N GLU A 157 3.85 20.51 5.48
CA GLU A 157 5.07 20.39 4.68
C GLU A 157 5.27 18.94 4.19
N PRO A 158 5.78 18.76 2.95
CA PRO A 158 6.05 17.45 2.40
C PRO A 158 6.98 16.61 3.26
N GLY A 159 6.63 15.33 3.44
CA GLY A 159 7.43 14.39 4.21
C GLY A 159 7.22 14.43 5.72
N LYS A 160 6.27 15.25 6.20
CA LYS A 160 5.79 15.15 7.58
C LYS A 160 5.08 13.82 7.80
N VAL A 161 5.52 13.08 8.82
CA VAL A 161 4.87 11.83 9.23
C VAL A 161 3.74 12.16 10.20
N PHE A 162 2.56 11.61 9.93
CA PHE A 162 1.40 11.70 10.82
C PHE A 162 1.19 10.34 11.48
N VAL A 163 1.07 10.35 12.81
CA VAL A 163 0.75 9.15 13.58
C VAL A 163 -0.73 9.19 13.95
N TYR A 164 -1.42 8.08 13.68
CA TYR A 164 -2.81 7.85 14.06
C TYR A 164 -2.84 6.74 15.11
N SER A 165 -3.52 7.01 16.23
CA SER A 165 -3.77 6.06 17.33
C SER A 165 -5.27 5.85 17.50
#